data_AF-Q0AIX1-F1
#
_entry.id   AF-Q0AIX1-F1
#
_cell.length_a   1.000
_cell.length_b   1.000
_cell.length_c   1.000
_cell.angle_alpha   90.00
_cell.angle_beta   90.00
_cell.angle_gamma   90.00
#
_symmetry.space_group_name_H-M   'P 1'
#
loop_
_entity.id
_entity.type
_entity.pdbx_description
1 polymer ?
#
loop_
_entity_poly.entity_id
_entity_poly.type
_entity_poly.pdbx_seq_one_letter_code
_entity_poly.pdbx_strand_id
1 'polypeptide(L)'
;MLKYSRITLISILLLFFFPGVYAAGWEEVKVSAQTILDDDGNYKDIQPGCAFSDPTDPQEQFHFYYRKGTKPQTLIYFNGGGACWNGATCLTSLTTPVTPTTRPAYNPSLAAENSPEGAGGIMDYTRADNPLKDWNMVFIPYCTGDIHIGSKDEFYIDPLGIIGGGSPVIVHHRGFDNFMAVREWLKQRPDRSNTKQVLVSGSSAGAYAALMNFPRIHSIYPGNTKISLLSDAGTGVLTNNFLGTVFKPDGPWGTEHTLATWVPGISQISNYNSLNFFTNLATGIERHFTKSKFAYITTAWDSAQTLFLNIMRKTDQGINDPNQWPDVGPITAVEWHLRMLATLNANALINNNSKYYISAGTYHVGLLDAFAPGVFYTEKSAGDIYLKDWVNRLVANDKKYPLVNLMCSGTCGAPPFH
;
A
#
# COMPACT_ATOMS: atom_id res chain seq x y z
N MET A 1 -32.56 8.12 -33.97
CA MET A 1 -31.53 8.94 -34.66
C MET A 1 -31.63 10.37 -34.15
N LEU A 2 -30.79 10.74 -33.20
CA LEU A 2 -30.42 12.13 -32.88
C LEU A 2 -29.14 12.06 -32.04
N LYS A 3 -28.11 12.76 -32.54
CA LYS A 3 -26.70 12.70 -32.13
C LYS A 3 -26.50 13.47 -30.82
N TYR A 4 -25.81 12.88 -29.86
CA TYR A 4 -25.30 13.56 -28.67
C TYR A 4 -24.09 14.41 -29.05
N SER A 5 -24.16 15.71 -28.76
CA SER A 5 -23.05 16.65 -28.88
C SER A 5 -22.23 16.64 -27.58
N ARG A 6 -20.93 16.39 -27.70
CA ARG A 6 -19.94 16.49 -26.62
C ARG A 6 -19.82 17.96 -26.21
N ILE A 7 -20.12 18.25 -24.95
CA ILE A 7 -19.78 19.55 -24.34
C ILE A 7 -18.30 19.51 -24.01
N THR A 8 -17.51 20.26 -24.77
CA THR A 8 -16.09 20.50 -24.54
C THR A 8 -15.94 21.56 -23.44
N LEU A 9 -15.50 21.17 -22.25
CA LEU A 9 -15.03 22.12 -21.24
C LEU A 9 -13.61 22.56 -21.65
N ILE A 10 -13.50 23.71 -22.31
CA ILE A 10 -12.20 24.32 -22.64
C ILE A 10 -11.78 25.15 -21.44
N SER A 11 -10.98 24.55 -20.54
CA SER A 11 -10.15 25.31 -19.62
C SER A 11 -8.91 25.77 -20.37
N ILE A 12 -8.79 27.09 -20.56
CA ILE A 12 -7.60 27.73 -21.13
C ILE A 12 -6.45 27.53 -20.14
N LEU A 13 -5.63 26.49 -20.37
CA LEU A 13 -4.35 26.30 -19.70
C LEU A 13 -3.28 26.99 -20.56
N LEU A 14 -2.64 28.01 -19.99
CA LEU A 14 -1.41 28.58 -20.54
C LEU A 14 -0.35 27.46 -20.61
N LEU A 15 -0.10 26.97 -21.82
CA LEU A 15 0.96 26.02 -22.14
C LEU A 15 2.32 26.69 -21.94
N PHE A 16 2.84 26.64 -20.72
CA PHE A 16 4.28 26.63 -20.52
C PHE A 16 4.77 25.22 -20.88
N PHE A 17 5.42 25.09 -22.03
CA PHE A 17 6.23 23.93 -22.37
C PHE A 17 7.39 23.85 -21.37
N PHE A 18 7.20 23.15 -20.26
CA PHE A 18 8.31 22.57 -19.52
C PHE A 18 8.59 21.21 -20.16
N PRO A 19 9.80 20.95 -20.69
CA PRO A 19 10.19 19.59 -21.01
C PRO A 19 10.06 18.77 -19.71
N GLY A 20 9.44 17.59 -19.79
CA GLY A 20 9.16 16.73 -18.66
C GLY A 20 10.32 16.73 -17.67
N VAL A 21 10.08 17.32 -16.50
CA VAL A 21 11.02 17.25 -15.39
C VAL A 21 10.91 15.82 -14.89
N TYR A 22 11.77 14.95 -15.41
CA TYR A 22 11.94 13.62 -14.86
C TYR A 22 12.20 13.76 -13.37
N ALA A 23 11.58 12.90 -12.55
CA ALA A 23 11.98 12.70 -11.17
C ALA A 23 13.50 12.45 -11.18
N ALA A 24 14.30 13.43 -10.78
CA ALA A 24 15.75 13.40 -11.02
C ALA A 24 16.32 12.06 -10.54
N GLY A 25 17.05 11.34 -11.39
CA GLY A 25 17.68 10.05 -11.06
C GLY A 25 16.76 8.81 -11.09
N TRP A 26 15.49 8.94 -11.48
CA TRP A 26 14.58 7.81 -11.69
C TRP A 26 14.32 7.55 -13.16
N GLU A 27 14.22 6.28 -13.52
CA GLU A 27 13.75 5.76 -14.80
C GLU A 27 12.28 5.36 -14.65
N GLU A 28 11.43 5.89 -15.52
CA GLU A 28 10.07 5.39 -15.69
C GLU A 28 10.09 4.13 -16.55
N VAL A 29 9.53 3.05 -16.04
CA VAL A 29 9.44 1.76 -16.72
C VAL A 29 7.96 1.48 -17.05
N LYS A 30 7.62 1.64 -18.32
CA LYS A 30 6.29 1.31 -18.85
C LYS A 30 6.13 -0.19 -18.98
N VAL A 31 4.96 -0.70 -18.61
CA VAL A 31 4.62 -2.12 -18.76
C VAL A 31 3.33 -2.28 -19.56
N SER A 32 3.30 -3.31 -20.39
CA SER A 32 2.16 -3.62 -21.25
C SER A 32 1.46 -4.88 -20.77
N ALA A 33 0.25 -5.11 -21.29
CA ALA A 33 -0.39 -6.41 -21.20
C ALA A 33 0.55 -7.51 -21.72
N GLN A 34 0.60 -8.62 -21.00
CA GLN A 34 1.50 -9.74 -21.31
C GLN A 34 0.98 -11.04 -20.70
N THR A 35 1.37 -12.15 -21.29
CA THR A 35 1.18 -13.48 -20.70
C THR A 35 2.38 -13.81 -19.83
N ILE A 36 2.12 -14.17 -18.58
CA ILE A 36 3.15 -14.53 -17.60
C ILE A 36 2.99 -15.99 -17.19
N LEU A 37 4.06 -16.58 -16.68
CA LEU A 37 4.00 -17.83 -15.93
C LEU A 37 3.85 -17.47 -14.44
N ASP A 38 2.71 -17.82 -13.85
CA ASP A 38 2.48 -17.59 -12.42
C ASP A 38 3.26 -18.59 -11.54
N ASP A 39 3.18 -18.41 -10.22
CA ASP A 39 3.90 -19.25 -9.26
C ASP A 39 3.32 -20.67 -9.15
N ASP A 40 2.11 -20.91 -9.69
CA ASP A 40 1.47 -22.23 -9.77
C ASP A 40 1.80 -22.97 -11.09
N GLY A 41 2.60 -22.33 -11.96
CA GLY A 41 3.02 -22.89 -13.25
C GLY A 41 1.99 -22.73 -14.36
N ASN A 42 0.99 -21.87 -14.18
CA ASN A 42 -0.04 -21.60 -15.17
C ASN A 42 0.29 -20.34 -15.98
N TYR A 43 -0.05 -20.36 -17.27
CA TYR A 43 -0.01 -19.15 -18.09
C TYR A 43 -1.21 -18.27 -17.75
N LYS A 44 -0.94 -17.02 -17.38
CA LYS A 44 -1.96 -16.02 -17.04
C LYS A 44 -1.72 -14.74 -17.84
N ASP A 45 -2.78 -14.25 -18.47
CA ASP A 45 -2.76 -12.92 -19.07
C ASP A 45 -2.98 -11.87 -17.98
N ILE A 46 -2.07 -10.91 -17.89
CA ILE A 46 -2.19 -9.74 -17.01
C ILE A 46 -2.45 -8.50 -17.85
N GLN A 47 -3.29 -7.61 -17.33
CA GLN A 47 -3.62 -6.33 -17.96
C GLN A 47 -3.31 -5.18 -17.00
N PRO A 48 -2.04 -4.74 -16.92
CA PRO A 48 -1.67 -3.60 -16.10
C PRO A 48 -2.46 -2.34 -16.50
N GLY A 49 -2.96 -1.60 -15.52
CA GLY A 49 -3.79 -0.41 -15.71
C GLY A 49 -4.27 0.20 -14.39
N CYS A 50 -4.96 1.34 -14.50
CA CYS A 50 -5.59 2.03 -13.36
C CYS A 50 -7.10 1.88 -13.40
N ALA A 51 -7.77 2.25 -12.30
CA ALA A 51 -9.21 2.09 -12.11
C ALA A 51 -10.06 2.57 -13.31
N PHE A 52 -9.65 3.64 -13.98
CA PHE A 52 -10.36 4.23 -15.12
C PHE A 52 -9.48 4.40 -16.37
N SER A 53 -8.34 3.71 -16.45
CA SER A 53 -7.45 3.86 -17.60
C SER A 53 -8.08 3.28 -18.87
N ASP A 54 -8.03 4.03 -19.97
CA ASP A 54 -8.29 3.50 -21.30
C ASP A 54 -7.09 2.64 -21.74
N PRO A 55 -7.25 1.31 -21.93
CA PRO A 55 -6.17 0.43 -22.35
C PRO A 55 -5.62 0.77 -23.75
N THR A 56 -6.30 1.61 -24.51
CA THR A 56 -5.87 2.09 -25.83
C THR A 56 -5.11 3.40 -25.80
N ASP A 57 -5.07 4.11 -24.66
CA ASP A 57 -4.29 5.35 -24.51
C ASP A 57 -2.89 5.08 -23.92
N PRO A 58 -1.81 5.27 -24.68
CA PRO A 58 -0.44 5.08 -24.18
C PRO A 58 -0.03 6.03 -23.04
N GLN A 59 -0.77 7.11 -22.81
CA GLN A 59 -0.52 8.03 -21.69
C GLN A 59 -1.10 7.52 -20.37
N GLU A 60 -2.13 6.67 -20.43
CA GLU A 60 -2.77 6.06 -19.27
C GLU A 60 -2.20 4.66 -18.95
N GLN A 61 -1.20 4.24 -19.73
CA GLN A 61 -0.46 3.01 -19.51
C GLN A 61 0.20 3.00 -18.13
N PHE A 62 -0.02 1.92 -17.38
CA PHE A 62 0.65 1.71 -16.11
C PHE A 62 2.18 1.69 -16.27
N HIS A 63 2.85 2.40 -15.38
CA HIS A 63 4.29 2.45 -15.28
C HIS A 63 4.70 2.45 -13.81
N PHE A 64 5.93 2.04 -13.57
CA PHE A 64 6.55 2.13 -12.25
C PHE A 64 7.91 2.80 -12.38
N TYR A 65 8.55 3.10 -11.25
CA TYR A 65 9.79 3.84 -11.26
C TYR A 65 10.92 2.99 -10.73
N TYR A 66 12.06 3.06 -11.41
CA TYR A 66 13.28 2.39 -11.04
C TYR A 66 14.42 3.39 -10.85
N ARG A 67 15.19 3.23 -9.79
CA ARG A 67 16.46 3.93 -9.60
C ARG A 67 17.58 2.93 -9.37
N LYS A 68 18.66 3.06 -10.15
CA LYS A 68 19.89 2.29 -9.97
C LYS A 68 20.70 2.83 -8.78
N GLY A 69 21.02 1.95 -7.84
CA GLY A 69 21.93 2.22 -6.74
C GLY A 69 23.37 1.78 -7.04
N THR A 70 24.29 2.07 -6.12
CA THR A 70 25.70 1.68 -6.21
C THR A 70 26.00 0.37 -5.47
N LYS A 71 25.06 -0.14 -4.66
CA LYS A 71 25.22 -1.39 -3.90
C LYS A 71 24.26 -2.49 -4.38
N PRO A 72 24.58 -3.79 -4.16
CA PRO A 72 23.75 -4.92 -4.58
C PRO A 72 22.57 -5.18 -3.63
N GLN A 73 21.85 -4.12 -3.26
CA GLN A 73 20.63 -4.19 -2.45
C GLN A 73 19.49 -3.49 -3.17
N THR A 74 18.27 -3.96 -2.93
CA THR A 74 17.08 -3.44 -3.61
C THR A 74 15.97 -3.17 -2.61
N LEU A 75 15.43 -1.95 -2.64
CA LEU A 75 14.15 -1.59 -2.04
C LEU A 75 13.06 -1.80 -3.09
N ILE A 76 12.04 -2.60 -2.78
CA ILE A 76 10.79 -2.67 -3.55
C ILE A 76 9.71 -2.06 -2.68
N TYR A 77 9.10 -0.99 -3.15
CA TYR A 77 8.20 -0.17 -2.37
C TYR A 77 6.84 -0.03 -3.05
N PHE A 78 5.79 -0.45 -2.36
CA PHE A 78 4.40 -0.30 -2.80
C PHE A 78 3.82 1.01 -2.26
N ASN A 79 3.33 1.86 -3.16
CA ASN A 79 2.70 3.12 -2.75
C ASN A 79 1.34 2.88 -2.08
N GLY A 80 0.95 3.83 -1.23
CA GLY A 80 -0.36 3.92 -0.62
C GLY A 80 -1.36 4.69 -1.49
N GLY A 81 -2.56 4.92 -0.95
CA GLY A 81 -3.59 5.70 -1.63
C GLY A 81 -5.02 5.22 -1.41
N GLY A 82 -5.33 4.65 -0.24
CA GLY A 82 -6.68 4.25 0.13
C GLY A 82 -7.18 2.93 -0.49
N ALA A 83 -8.50 2.72 -0.53
CA ALA A 83 -9.14 1.54 -1.11
C ALA A 83 -10.62 1.79 -1.40
N CYS A 84 -11.20 0.99 -2.29
CA CYS A 84 -12.64 1.01 -2.57
C CYS A 84 -13.16 -0.41 -2.84
N TRP A 85 -14.40 -0.71 -2.46
CA TRP A 85 -14.97 -2.07 -2.53
C TRP A 85 -16.48 -2.10 -2.82
N ASN A 86 -17.11 -0.94 -3.01
CA ASN A 86 -18.53 -0.81 -3.31
C ASN A 86 -18.78 0.50 -4.09
N GLY A 87 -20.01 0.72 -4.59
CA GLY A 87 -20.34 1.92 -5.36
C GLY A 87 -20.10 3.24 -4.62
N ALA A 88 -20.30 3.25 -3.29
CA ALA A 88 -20.05 4.43 -2.47
C ALA A 88 -18.56 4.80 -2.46
N THR A 89 -17.69 3.83 -2.16
CA THR A 89 -16.24 4.05 -2.07
C THR A 89 -15.59 4.18 -3.44
N CYS A 90 -16.04 3.43 -4.45
CA CYS A 90 -15.40 3.40 -5.77
C CYS A 90 -15.85 4.55 -6.68
N LEU A 91 -17.08 5.06 -6.51
CA LEU A 91 -17.64 6.13 -7.34
C LEU A 91 -18.01 7.37 -6.53
N THR A 92 -18.91 7.27 -5.56
CA THR A 92 -19.41 8.46 -4.82
C THR A 92 -18.28 9.23 -4.16
N SER A 93 -17.29 8.52 -3.59
CA SER A 93 -16.15 9.13 -2.91
C SER A 93 -15.29 10.02 -3.84
N LEU A 94 -15.32 9.80 -5.14
CA LEU A 94 -14.58 10.60 -6.13
C LEU A 94 -15.14 12.01 -6.30
N THR A 95 -16.34 12.28 -5.75
CA THR A 95 -16.90 13.64 -5.67
C THR A 95 -16.24 14.49 -4.58
N THR A 96 -15.52 13.86 -3.64
CA THR A 96 -14.81 14.54 -2.57
C THR A 96 -13.58 15.28 -3.12
N PRO A 97 -13.41 16.58 -2.84
CA PRO A 97 -12.23 17.31 -3.27
C PRO A 97 -10.98 16.84 -2.53
N VAL A 98 -9.84 16.85 -3.23
CA VAL A 98 -8.53 16.60 -2.64
C VAL A 98 -8.03 17.88 -1.97
N THR A 99 -7.92 17.84 -0.64
CA THR A 99 -7.37 18.90 0.21
C THR A 99 -6.40 18.27 1.23
N PRO A 100 -5.68 19.07 2.05
CA PRO A 100 -4.86 18.52 3.13
C PRO A 100 -5.63 17.65 4.15
N THR A 101 -6.95 17.86 4.29
CA THR A 101 -7.77 17.19 5.31
C THR A 101 -8.92 16.34 4.76
N THR A 102 -9.21 16.43 3.46
CA THR A 102 -10.31 15.69 2.81
C THR A 102 -9.82 15.08 1.51
N ARG A 103 -10.16 13.81 1.26
CA ARG A 103 -9.76 13.07 0.05
C ARG A 103 -10.81 12.00 -0.27
N PRO A 104 -10.92 11.55 -1.53
CA PRO A 104 -11.66 10.34 -1.87
C PRO A 104 -11.16 9.11 -1.12
N ALA A 105 -11.94 8.03 -1.13
CA ALA A 105 -11.57 6.77 -0.48
C ALA A 105 -10.33 6.12 -1.12
N TYR A 106 -9.99 6.48 -2.36
CA TYR A 106 -8.76 6.05 -3.02
C TYR A 106 -8.33 7.06 -4.10
N ASN A 107 -7.05 7.01 -4.50
CA ASN A 107 -6.54 7.78 -5.63
C ASN A 107 -6.52 6.91 -6.90
N PRO A 108 -7.33 7.18 -7.93
CA PRO A 108 -7.35 6.39 -9.18
C PRO A 108 -6.33 6.84 -10.24
N SER A 109 -5.44 7.78 -9.94
CA SER A 109 -4.57 8.45 -10.92
C SER A 109 -3.08 8.12 -10.77
N LEU A 110 -2.34 8.03 -11.88
CA LEU A 110 -0.86 7.97 -11.90
C LEU A 110 -0.18 9.35 -11.80
N ALA A 111 -0.92 10.39 -11.42
CA ALA A 111 -0.37 11.74 -11.27
C ALA A 111 0.63 11.84 -10.10
N ALA A 112 1.01 13.08 -9.75
CA ALA A 112 2.12 13.39 -8.84
C ALA A 112 2.19 12.58 -7.52
N GLU A 113 1.06 12.25 -6.88
CA GLU A 113 1.05 11.45 -5.63
C GLU A 113 1.45 9.98 -5.81
N ASN A 114 1.57 9.56 -7.06
CA ASN A 114 1.99 8.24 -7.52
C ASN A 114 3.35 8.27 -8.23
N SER A 115 4.13 9.33 -8.00
CA SER A 115 5.54 9.47 -8.41
C SER A 115 6.46 9.44 -7.19
N PRO A 116 7.68 8.87 -7.27
CA PRO A 116 8.69 9.00 -6.23
C PRO A 116 9.30 10.41 -6.15
N GLU A 117 9.01 11.29 -7.11
CA GLU A 117 9.45 12.68 -7.08
C GLU A 117 8.87 13.42 -5.88
N GLY A 118 9.74 13.98 -5.05
CA GLY A 118 9.28 14.69 -3.83
C GLY A 118 8.69 13.77 -2.75
N ALA A 119 8.73 12.45 -2.92
CA ALA A 119 8.22 11.51 -1.92
C ALA A 119 9.00 11.57 -0.58
N GLY A 120 10.25 12.04 -0.62
CA GLY A 120 11.06 12.30 0.57
C GLY A 120 11.31 11.06 1.43
N GLY A 121 11.58 11.25 2.73
CA GLY A 121 11.76 10.15 3.68
C GLY A 121 12.75 9.07 3.21
N ILE A 122 12.37 7.79 3.28
CA ILE A 122 13.19 6.64 2.87
C ILE A 122 13.54 6.65 1.37
N MET A 123 12.78 7.38 0.55
CA MET A 123 13.02 7.56 -0.89
C MET A 123 14.03 8.67 -1.20
N ASP A 124 14.36 9.54 -0.23
CA ASP A 124 15.33 10.61 -0.42
C ASP A 124 16.76 10.04 -0.43
N TYR A 125 17.18 9.64 -1.62
CA TYR A 125 18.50 9.08 -1.86
C TYR A 125 19.62 10.14 -1.85
N THR A 126 19.29 11.43 -1.78
CA THR A 126 20.28 12.52 -1.75
C THR A 126 20.79 12.79 -0.34
N ARG A 127 20.03 12.37 0.68
CA ARG A 127 20.42 12.51 2.09
C ARG A 127 21.53 11.56 2.50
N ALA A 128 22.59 12.13 3.05
CA ALA A 128 23.74 11.38 3.55
C ALA A 128 23.36 10.42 4.70
N ASP A 129 22.32 10.74 5.47
CA ASP A 129 21.86 9.95 6.60
C ASP A 129 20.69 9.01 6.29
N ASN A 130 20.31 8.85 5.01
CA ASN A 130 19.37 7.80 4.60
C ASN A 130 20.09 6.44 4.55
N PRO A 131 19.65 5.43 5.34
CA PRO A 131 20.31 4.12 5.37
C PRO A 131 20.24 3.36 4.04
N LEU A 132 19.33 3.74 3.12
CA LEU A 132 19.09 3.10 1.84
C LEU A 132 19.57 3.93 0.63
N LYS A 133 20.23 5.08 0.83
CA LYS A 133 20.58 6.02 -0.26
C LYS A 133 21.29 5.39 -1.49
N ASP A 134 22.08 4.36 -1.24
CA ASP A 134 22.90 3.68 -2.26
C ASP A 134 22.25 2.41 -2.83
N TRP A 135 21.03 2.07 -2.39
CA TRP A 135 20.31 0.88 -2.84
C TRP A 135 19.66 1.15 -4.20
N ASN A 136 19.43 0.08 -4.96
CA ASN A 136 18.43 0.13 -6.02
C ASN A 136 17.06 0.38 -5.39
N MET A 137 16.21 1.14 -6.07
CA MET A 137 14.86 1.41 -5.59
C MET A 137 13.86 1.15 -6.71
N VAL A 138 12.77 0.48 -6.36
CA VAL A 138 11.64 0.19 -7.23
C VAL A 138 10.42 0.76 -6.51
N PHE A 139 9.79 1.77 -7.09
CA PHE A 139 8.58 2.37 -6.57
C PHE A 139 7.41 1.95 -7.45
N ILE A 140 6.41 1.31 -6.84
CA ILE A 140 5.22 0.77 -7.50
C ILE A 140 4.03 1.67 -7.18
N PRO A 141 3.56 2.48 -8.15
CA PRO A 141 2.39 3.32 -7.98
C PRO A 141 1.11 2.52 -7.69
N TYR A 142 0.11 3.20 -7.12
CA TYR A 142 -1.17 2.61 -6.74
C TYR A 142 -2.34 3.46 -7.22
N CYS A 143 -3.10 2.94 -8.18
CA CYS A 143 -4.19 3.65 -8.85
C CYS A 143 -5.46 2.81 -9.05
N THR A 144 -5.59 1.70 -8.32
CA THR A 144 -6.54 0.61 -8.64
C THR A 144 -7.60 0.36 -7.56
N GLY A 145 -7.50 1.00 -6.39
CA GLY A 145 -8.50 0.90 -5.32
C GLY A 145 -8.57 -0.46 -4.61
N ASP A 146 -7.69 -1.40 -4.95
CA ASP A 146 -7.72 -2.82 -4.56
C ASP A 146 -6.50 -3.27 -3.74
N ILE A 147 -5.82 -2.33 -3.09
CA ILE A 147 -4.60 -2.53 -2.28
C ILE A 147 -3.50 -3.38 -2.95
N HIS A 148 -3.39 -3.29 -4.29
CA HIS A 148 -2.45 -4.06 -5.13
C HIS A 148 -2.71 -5.58 -5.21
N ILE A 149 -3.92 -6.05 -4.88
CA ILE A 149 -4.25 -7.49 -4.89
C ILE A 149 -5.41 -7.85 -5.82
N GLY A 150 -6.00 -6.88 -6.51
CA GLY A 150 -7.13 -7.10 -7.41
C GLY A 150 -6.70 -7.47 -8.85
N SER A 151 -7.52 -8.29 -9.49
CA SER A 151 -7.34 -8.76 -10.88
C SER A 151 -8.70 -8.92 -11.58
N LYS A 152 -9.58 -7.92 -11.47
CA LYS A 152 -10.97 -7.98 -11.93
C LYS A 152 -11.48 -6.63 -12.43
N ASP A 153 -12.35 -6.67 -13.44
CA ASP A 153 -13.20 -5.54 -13.80
C ASP A 153 -14.55 -5.68 -13.11
N GLU A 154 -14.96 -4.66 -12.38
CA GLU A 154 -16.22 -4.67 -11.63
C GLU A 154 -17.09 -3.48 -12.03
N PHE A 155 -18.38 -3.72 -12.21
CA PHE A 155 -19.35 -2.66 -12.49
C PHE A 155 -19.97 -2.17 -11.19
N TYR A 156 -19.77 -0.88 -10.91
CA TYR A 156 -20.36 -0.22 -9.76
C TYR A 156 -21.46 0.74 -10.18
N ILE A 157 -22.48 0.87 -9.34
CA ILE A 157 -23.51 1.90 -9.48
C ILE A 157 -23.28 2.91 -8.36
N ASP A 158 -23.23 4.20 -8.70
CA ASP A 158 -23.14 5.25 -7.70
C ASP A 158 -24.47 5.31 -6.91
N PRO A 159 -24.47 5.01 -5.60
CA PRO A 159 -25.68 5.03 -4.78
C PRO A 159 -26.33 6.43 -4.70
N LEU A 160 -25.61 7.52 -4.96
CA LEU A 160 -26.17 8.87 -4.99
C LEU A 160 -26.55 9.34 -6.40
N GLY A 161 -26.25 8.55 -7.44
CA GLY A 161 -26.56 8.87 -8.84
C GLY A 161 -25.85 10.11 -9.39
N ILE A 162 -24.82 10.61 -8.72
CA ILE A 162 -24.05 11.80 -9.10
C ILE A 162 -23.10 11.46 -10.26
N ILE A 163 -22.38 10.35 -10.14
CA ILE A 163 -21.48 9.82 -11.17
C ILE A 163 -22.27 8.91 -12.11
N GLY A 164 -22.04 9.09 -13.43
CA GLY A 164 -22.67 8.26 -14.47
C GLY A 164 -24.20 8.39 -14.55
N GLY A 165 -24.82 9.35 -13.86
CA GLY A 165 -26.27 9.50 -13.78
C GLY A 165 -26.98 8.27 -13.23
N GLY A 166 -26.32 7.51 -12.34
CA GLY A 166 -26.81 6.24 -11.80
C GLY A 166 -26.66 5.03 -12.74
N SER A 167 -26.01 5.19 -13.90
CA SER A 167 -25.65 4.06 -14.77
C SER A 167 -24.43 3.31 -14.20
N PRO A 168 -24.29 1.99 -14.45
CA PRO A 168 -23.11 1.26 -14.07
C PRO A 168 -21.84 1.85 -14.70
N VAL A 169 -20.79 2.01 -13.89
CA VAL A 169 -19.45 2.43 -14.30
C VAL A 169 -18.49 1.29 -14.03
N ILE A 170 -17.68 0.95 -15.03
CA ILE A 170 -16.62 -0.05 -14.89
C ILE A 170 -15.44 0.53 -14.10
N VAL A 171 -14.92 -0.25 -13.16
CA VAL A 171 -13.69 0.04 -12.42
C VAL A 171 -12.75 -1.15 -12.58
N HIS A 172 -11.53 -0.86 -13.03
CA HIS A 172 -10.48 -1.85 -13.27
C HIS A 172 -9.63 -2.06 -12.00
N HIS A 173 -9.92 -3.11 -11.24
CA HIS A 173 -9.08 -3.55 -10.12
C HIS A 173 -7.92 -4.39 -10.66
N ARG A 174 -6.82 -3.72 -11.05
CA ARG A 174 -5.66 -4.29 -11.73
C ARG A 174 -4.38 -4.25 -10.90
N GLY A 175 -4.50 -4.07 -9.59
CA GLY A 175 -3.35 -3.89 -8.70
C GLY A 175 -2.41 -5.11 -8.68
N PHE A 176 -2.97 -6.32 -8.72
CA PHE A 176 -2.18 -7.54 -8.85
C PHE A 176 -1.51 -7.61 -10.23
N ASP A 177 -2.23 -7.32 -11.31
CA ASP A 177 -1.69 -7.32 -12.68
C ASP A 177 -0.51 -6.35 -12.81
N ASN A 178 -0.65 -5.14 -12.25
CA ASN A 178 0.40 -4.14 -12.14
C ASN A 178 1.64 -4.69 -11.43
N PHE A 179 1.46 -5.25 -10.22
CA PHE A 179 2.56 -5.85 -9.46
C PHE A 179 3.25 -6.99 -10.22
N MET A 180 2.48 -7.86 -10.87
CA MET A 180 3.02 -9.02 -11.57
C MET A 180 3.88 -8.59 -12.77
N ALA A 181 3.50 -7.52 -13.48
CA ALA A 181 4.35 -6.94 -14.52
C ALA A 181 5.68 -6.41 -13.96
N VAL A 182 5.67 -5.74 -12.81
CA VAL A 182 6.90 -5.30 -12.11
C VAL A 182 7.76 -6.51 -11.72
N ARG A 183 7.13 -7.58 -11.21
CA ARG A 183 7.81 -8.80 -10.80
C ARG A 183 8.49 -9.52 -11.99
N GLU A 184 7.83 -9.60 -13.14
CA GLU A 184 8.44 -10.18 -14.35
C GLU A 184 9.61 -9.34 -14.85
N TRP A 185 9.48 -8.01 -14.80
CA TRP A 185 10.61 -7.13 -15.08
C TRP A 185 11.78 -7.37 -14.10
N LEU A 186 11.50 -7.51 -12.79
CA LEU A 186 12.50 -7.84 -11.78
C LEU A 186 13.21 -9.17 -12.06
N LYS A 187 12.48 -10.22 -12.51
CA LYS A 187 13.05 -11.53 -12.87
C LYS A 187 14.10 -11.44 -13.98
N GLN A 188 13.88 -10.54 -14.94
CA GLN A 188 14.74 -10.35 -16.12
C GLN A 188 15.96 -9.47 -15.84
N ARG A 189 16.03 -8.81 -14.67
CA ARG A 189 17.13 -7.92 -14.35
C ARG A 189 18.48 -8.65 -14.29
N PRO A 190 19.54 -8.12 -14.94
CA PRO A 190 20.85 -8.76 -14.97
C PRO A 190 21.55 -8.76 -13.59
N ASP A 191 21.21 -7.84 -12.71
CA ASP A 191 21.77 -7.76 -11.34
C ASP A 191 21.00 -8.57 -10.29
N ARG A 192 19.87 -9.19 -10.65
CA ARG A 192 19.06 -10.02 -9.74
C ARG A 192 19.89 -11.15 -9.11
N SER A 193 20.71 -11.83 -9.90
CA SER A 193 21.56 -12.94 -9.46
C SER A 193 22.61 -12.55 -8.41
N ASN A 194 23.00 -11.27 -8.37
CA ASN A 194 24.00 -10.73 -7.46
C ASN A 194 23.39 -9.97 -6.27
N THR A 195 22.07 -9.86 -6.20
CA THR A 195 21.38 -9.14 -5.13
C THR A 195 21.65 -9.82 -3.78
N LYS A 196 22.18 -9.07 -2.82
CA LYS A 196 22.53 -9.55 -1.48
C LYS A 196 21.40 -9.37 -0.49
N GLN A 197 20.61 -8.31 -0.68
CA GLN A 197 19.51 -7.99 0.21
C GLN A 197 18.36 -7.33 -0.54
N VAL A 198 17.14 -7.67 -0.14
CA VAL A 198 15.91 -7.06 -0.62
C VAL A 198 15.10 -6.61 0.57
N LEU A 199 14.69 -5.34 0.57
CA LEU A 199 13.67 -4.84 1.49
C LEU A 199 12.37 -4.68 0.70
N VAL A 200 11.36 -5.47 1.06
CA VAL A 200 10.00 -5.31 0.57
C VAL A 200 9.28 -4.39 1.54
N SER A 201 8.76 -3.28 1.04
CA SER A 201 8.17 -2.25 1.88
C SER A 201 6.97 -1.61 1.20
N GLY A 202 6.20 -0.86 1.96
CA GLY A 202 5.11 -0.05 1.47
C GLY A 202 4.44 0.64 2.64
N SER A 203 3.71 1.71 2.33
CA SER A 203 2.96 2.46 3.33
C SER A 203 1.46 2.45 3.02
N SER A 204 0.62 2.51 4.07
CA SER A 204 -0.85 2.53 3.92
C SER A 204 -1.36 1.29 3.17
N ALA A 205 -2.15 1.45 2.10
CA ALA A 205 -2.55 0.36 1.20
C ALA A 205 -1.36 -0.50 0.73
N GLY A 206 -0.22 0.13 0.44
CA GLY A 206 1.00 -0.54 0.00
C GLY A 206 1.66 -1.41 1.08
N ALA A 207 1.37 -1.18 2.36
CA ALA A 207 1.87 -2.02 3.44
C ALA A 207 1.19 -3.41 3.45
N TYR A 208 -0.11 -3.46 3.15
CA TYR A 208 -0.83 -4.72 2.94
C TYR A 208 -0.32 -5.44 1.70
N ALA A 209 -0.10 -4.70 0.60
CA ALA A 209 0.49 -5.21 -0.62
C ALA A 209 1.87 -5.83 -0.38
N ALA A 210 2.75 -5.12 0.34
CA ALA A 210 4.09 -5.60 0.69
C ALA A 210 4.03 -6.93 1.45
N LEU A 211 3.09 -7.08 2.40
CA LEU A 211 2.91 -8.31 3.16
C LEU A 211 2.34 -9.44 2.30
N MET A 212 1.24 -9.21 1.58
CA MET A 212 0.53 -10.24 0.81
C MET A 212 1.32 -10.71 -0.42
N ASN A 213 2.07 -9.80 -1.06
CA ASN A 213 2.94 -10.12 -2.20
C ASN A 213 4.37 -10.51 -1.78
N PHE A 214 4.71 -10.46 -0.49
CA PHE A 214 6.02 -10.89 0.03
C PHE A 214 6.43 -12.28 -0.48
N PRO A 215 5.56 -13.32 -0.50
CA PRO A 215 5.94 -14.65 -0.98
C PRO A 215 6.34 -14.66 -2.46
N ARG A 216 5.62 -13.90 -3.30
CA ARG A 216 5.86 -13.79 -4.75
C ARG A 216 7.13 -13.01 -5.06
N ILE A 217 7.48 -12.01 -4.24
CA ILE A 217 8.79 -11.35 -4.34
C ILE A 217 9.88 -12.30 -3.86
N HIS A 218 9.65 -13.04 -2.78
CA HIS A 218 10.63 -13.97 -2.24
C HIS A 218 10.97 -15.10 -3.23
N SER A 219 9.99 -15.58 -4.01
CA SER A 219 10.18 -16.69 -4.97
C SER A 219 11.14 -16.36 -6.12
N ILE A 220 11.28 -15.07 -6.48
CA ILE A 220 12.08 -14.67 -7.64
C ILE A 220 13.56 -14.40 -7.32
N TYR A 221 13.98 -14.34 -6.06
CA TYR A 221 15.36 -14.04 -5.71
C TYR A 221 16.17 -15.31 -5.39
N PRO A 222 17.50 -15.31 -5.64
CA PRO A 222 18.37 -16.43 -5.28
C PRO A 222 18.28 -16.78 -3.79
N GLY A 223 18.39 -18.06 -3.43
CA GLY A 223 18.24 -18.53 -2.05
C GLY A 223 19.28 -18.01 -1.03
N ASN A 224 20.34 -17.33 -1.50
CA ASN A 224 21.31 -16.64 -0.64
C ASN A 224 21.00 -15.14 -0.45
N THR A 225 19.93 -14.63 -1.06
CA THR A 225 19.46 -13.25 -0.89
C THR A 225 18.77 -13.11 0.46
N LYS A 226 19.15 -12.10 1.25
CA LYS A 226 18.44 -11.78 2.49
C LYS A 226 17.22 -10.92 2.17
N ILE A 227 16.02 -11.43 2.41
CA ILE A 227 14.79 -10.70 2.11
C ILE A 227 14.13 -10.32 3.44
N SER A 228 13.65 -9.10 3.56
CA SER A 228 13.00 -8.60 4.78
C SER A 228 11.81 -7.74 4.41
N LEU A 229 10.84 -7.66 5.32
CA LEU A 229 9.64 -6.84 5.17
C LEU A 229 9.70 -5.62 6.10
N LEU A 230 9.31 -4.46 5.58
CA LEU A 230 9.05 -3.25 6.35
C LEU A 230 7.66 -2.69 5.97
N SER A 231 6.66 -3.00 6.78
CA SER A 231 5.29 -2.50 6.64
C SER A 231 5.14 -1.20 7.44
N ASP A 232 4.60 -0.16 6.83
CA ASP A 232 4.36 1.13 7.47
C ASP A 232 2.89 1.54 7.37
N ALA A 233 2.27 1.89 8.50
CA ALA A 233 0.89 2.34 8.55
C ALA A 233 -0.12 1.34 7.97
N GLY A 234 0.16 0.04 8.12
CA GLY A 234 -0.60 -1.07 7.52
C GLY A 234 -1.11 -2.11 8.51
N THR A 235 -1.23 -1.77 9.80
CA THR A 235 -1.65 -2.72 10.84
C THR A 235 -3.18 -2.74 10.95
N GLY A 236 -3.80 -3.48 10.04
CA GLY A 236 -5.24 -3.35 9.77
C GLY A 236 -6.16 -3.78 10.89
N VAL A 237 -7.29 -3.05 10.96
CA VAL A 237 -8.43 -3.31 11.84
C VAL A 237 -9.67 -3.21 10.95
N LEU A 238 -10.23 -4.36 10.59
CA LEU A 238 -11.26 -4.48 9.55
C LEU A 238 -12.63 -4.81 10.13
N THR A 239 -13.70 -4.61 9.37
CA THR A 239 -15.05 -5.13 9.71
C THR A 239 -15.27 -6.50 9.05
N ASN A 240 -16.16 -7.33 9.64
CA ASN A 240 -16.51 -8.61 9.03
C ASN A 240 -17.18 -8.45 7.67
N ASN A 241 -17.97 -7.38 7.47
CA ASN A 241 -18.65 -7.13 6.21
C ASN A 241 -17.66 -6.75 5.10
N PHE A 242 -16.65 -5.94 5.39
CA PHE A 242 -15.55 -5.69 4.45
C PHE A 242 -14.87 -7.01 4.04
N LEU A 243 -14.49 -7.84 5.01
CA LEU A 243 -13.85 -9.13 4.73
C LEU A 243 -14.73 -10.05 3.88
N GLY A 244 -16.01 -10.20 4.26
CA GLY A 244 -16.98 -11.01 3.53
C GLY A 244 -17.39 -10.43 2.17
N THR A 245 -17.12 -9.14 1.92
CA THR A 245 -17.35 -8.50 0.63
C THR A 245 -16.16 -8.70 -0.29
N VAL A 246 -14.94 -8.43 0.19
CA VAL A 246 -13.71 -8.41 -0.62
C VAL A 246 -13.16 -9.81 -0.88
N PHE A 247 -13.08 -10.65 0.15
CA PHE A 247 -12.38 -11.95 0.10
C PHE A 247 -13.33 -13.15 -0.14
N LYS A 248 -14.61 -12.90 -0.43
CA LYS A 248 -15.49 -13.97 -0.92
C LYS A 248 -15.14 -14.32 -2.37
N PRO A 249 -15.47 -15.55 -2.83
CA PRO A 249 -15.45 -15.88 -4.25
C PRO A 249 -16.25 -14.84 -5.07
N ASP A 250 -15.71 -14.45 -6.22
CA ASP A 250 -16.26 -13.42 -7.10
C ASP A 250 -16.43 -12.05 -6.42
N GLY A 251 -15.65 -11.77 -5.37
CA GLY A 251 -15.58 -10.45 -4.74
C GLY A 251 -15.20 -9.35 -5.73
N PRO A 252 -15.39 -8.07 -5.37
CA PRO A 252 -15.15 -6.93 -6.26
C PRO A 252 -13.72 -6.88 -6.80
N TRP A 253 -12.74 -7.37 -6.04
CA TRP A 253 -11.34 -7.36 -6.44
C TRP A 253 -10.90 -8.65 -7.16
N GLY A 254 -11.70 -9.72 -7.13
CA GLY A 254 -11.31 -11.02 -7.70
C GLY A 254 -10.05 -11.62 -7.06
N THR A 255 -9.98 -11.64 -5.73
CA THR A 255 -8.76 -12.03 -4.99
C THR A 255 -8.48 -13.53 -5.00
N GLU A 256 -9.46 -14.37 -5.31
CA GLU A 256 -9.37 -15.83 -5.27
C GLU A 256 -8.21 -16.43 -6.08
N HIS A 257 -7.76 -15.72 -7.12
CA HIS A 257 -6.70 -16.15 -8.04
C HIS A 257 -5.47 -15.22 -8.04
N THR A 258 -5.34 -14.34 -7.05
CA THR A 258 -4.21 -13.42 -6.91
C THR A 258 -3.35 -13.74 -5.69
N LEU A 259 -3.92 -14.41 -4.70
CA LEU A 259 -3.26 -14.70 -3.44
C LEU A 259 -2.24 -15.85 -3.55
N ALA A 260 -1.15 -15.74 -2.80
CA ALA A 260 -0.11 -16.76 -2.71
C ALA A 260 -0.52 -17.91 -1.77
N THR A 261 -1.50 -18.72 -2.17
CA THR A 261 -2.14 -19.74 -1.34
C THR A 261 -1.25 -20.94 -0.98
N TRP A 262 -0.04 -21.05 -1.53
CA TRP A 262 0.97 -21.99 -1.01
C TRP A 262 1.55 -21.57 0.35
N VAL A 263 1.30 -20.33 0.79
CA VAL A 263 1.68 -19.85 2.13
C VAL A 263 0.53 -20.07 3.11
N PRO A 264 0.74 -20.79 4.24
CA PRO A 264 -0.34 -21.14 5.17
C PRO A 264 -1.14 -19.96 5.72
N GLY A 265 -0.51 -18.81 5.99
CA GLY A 265 -1.21 -17.60 6.47
C GLY A 265 -2.14 -16.96 5.43
N ILE A 266 -1.95 -17.28 4.15
CA ILE A 266 -2.73 -16.74 3.04
C ILE A 266 -3.81 -17.75 2.60
N SER A 267 -3.51 -19.05 2.64
CA SER A 267 -4.43 -20.10 2.19
C SER A 267 -5.74 -20.19 2.98
N GLN A 268 -5.77 -19.64 4.19
CA GLN A 268 -6.93 -19.66 5.09
C GLN A 268 -7.61 -18.30 5.25
N ILE A 269 -7.28 -17.32 4.40
CA ILE A 269 -7.71 -15.94 4.58
C ILE A 269 -9.23 -15.77 4.63
N SER A 270 -9.97 -16.59 3.88
CA SER A 270 -11.43 -16.61 3.84
C SER A 270 -12.08 -17.16 5.12
N ASN A 271 -11.31 -17.86 5.97
CA ASN A 271 -11.77 -18.39 7.26
C ASN A 271 -11.55 -17.40 8.41
N TYR A 272 -10.83 -16.31 8.16
CA TYR A 272 -10.54 -15.32 9.19
C TYR A 272 -11.68 -14.32 9.34
N ASN A 273 -11.76 -13.72 10.52
CA ASN A 273 -12.71 -12.67 10.84
C ASN A 273 -11.97 -11.41 11.27
N SER A 274 -12.72 -10.33 11.46
CA SER A 274 -12.19 -9.02 11.85
C SER A 274 -11.24 -9.05 13.05
N LEU A 275 -11.42 -9.95 14.01
CA LEU A 275 -10.60 -10.00 15.23
C LEU A 275 -9.24 -10.68 15.01
N ASN A 276 -9.13 -11.59 14.04
CA ASN A 276 -7.92 -12.41 13.86
C ASN A 276 -7.27 -12.31 12.48
N PHE A 277 -7.91 -11.65 11.51
CA PHE A 277 -7.47 -11.58 10.12
C PHE A 277 -6.01 -11.16 9.98
N PHE A 278 -5.66 -9.96 10.46
CA PHE A 278 -4.30 -9.44 10.25
C PHE A 278 -3.26 -10.24 11.05
N THR A 279 -3.58 -10.58 12.30
CA THR A 279 -2.68 -11.37 13.17
C THR A 279 -2.38 -12.74 12.53
N ASN A 280 -3.38 -13.46 12.03
CA ASN A 280 -3.18 -14.77 11.41
C ASN A 280 -2.46 -14.68 10.06
N LEU A 281 -2.82 -13.69 9.23
CA LEU A 281 -2.14 -13.41 7.96
C LEU A 281 -0.65 -13.14 8.19
N ALA A 282 -0.33 -12.17 9.05
CA ALA A 282 1.03 -11.77 9.35
C ALA A 282 1.82 -12.92 9.97
N THR A 283 1.32 -13.53 11.05
CA THR A 283 2.03 -14.61 11.74
C THR A 283 2.22 -15.85 10.87
N GLY A 284 1.27 -16.16 9.99
CA GLY A 284 1.38 -17.28 9.06
C GLY A 284 2.47 -17.06 7.99
N ILE A 285 2.60 -15.83 7.47
CA ILE A 285 3.68 -15.47 6.54
C ILE A 285 5.04 -15.46 7.28
N GLU A 286 5.10 -14.85 8.46
CA GLU A 286 6.30 -14.77 9.29
C GLU A 286 6.87 -16.17 9.65
N ARG A 287 5.99 -17.12 9.99
CA ARG A 287 6.36 -18.52 10.29
C ARG A 287 6.81 -19.28 9.06
N HIS A 288 6.30 -18.93 7.88
CA HIS A 288 6.74 -19.55 6.63
C HIS A 288 8.16 -19.08 6.26
N PHE A 289 8.48 -17.80 6.45
CA PHE A 289 9.77 -17.20 6.11
C PHE A 289 10.63 -16.91 7.35
N THR A 290 10.99 -17.95 8.11
CA THR A 290 11.71 -17.82 9.39
C THR A 290 13.09 -17.16 9.30
N LYS A 291 13.72 -17.16 8.12
CA LYS A 291 15.02 -16.48 7.87
C LYS A 291 14.88 -14.99 7.54
N SER A 292 13.66 -14.55 7.21
CA SER A 292 13.35 -13.16 6.89
C SER A 292 13.03 -12.40 8.17
N LYS A 293 13.40 -11.11 8.22
CA LYS A 293 12.95 -10.20 9.28
C LYS A 293 11.68 -9.49 8.84
N PHE A 294 10.74 -9.34 9.75
CA PHE A 294 9.49 -8.62 9.57
C PHE A 294 9.46 -7.43 10.53
N ALA A 295 9.22 -6.24 10.00
CA ALA A 295 9.17 -5.00 10.75
C ALA A 295 7.87 -4.25 10.43
N TYR A 296 7.20 -3.78 11.47
CA TYR A 296 5.95 -3.01 11.37
C TYR A 296 6.13 -1.64 12.01
N ILE A 297 5.84 -0.58 11.27
CA ILE A 297 5.80 0.80 11.74
C ILE A 297 4.35 1.23 11.74
N THR A 298 3.92 1.90 12.80
CA THR A 298 2.62 2.56 12.83
C THR A 298 2.62 3.64 13.90
N THR A 299 1.78 4.64 13.73
CA THR A 299 1.53 5.62 14.79
C THR A 299 0.45 5.09 15.71
N ALA A 300 0.58 5.33 17.01
CA ALA A 300 -0.34 4.81 18.02
C ALA A 300 -1.80 5.19 17.75
N TRP A 301 -2.07 6.37 17.16
CA TRP A 301 -3.41 6.86 16.87
C TRP A 301 -3.58 7.21 15.38
N ASP A 302 -3.10 6.33 14.50
CA ASP A 302 -3.16 6.49 13.04
C ASP A 302 -4.55 6.95 12.55
N SER A 303 -4.61 8.19 12.08
CA SER A 303 -5.85 8.85 11.68
C SER A 303 -6.46 8.23 10.42
N ALA A 304 -5.65 7.80 9.45
CA ALA A 304 -6.18 7.23 8.22
C ALA A 304 -6.69 5.81 8.45
N GLN A 305 -5.96 4.99 9.22
CA GLN A 305 -6.42 3.65 9.55
C GLN A 305 -7.72 3.68 10.38
N THR A 306 -7.84 4.64 11.31
CA THR A 306 -9.08 4.86 12.05
C THR A 306 -10.21 5.35 11.14
N LEU A 307 -9.92 6.25 10.20
CA LEU A 307 -10.88 6.70 9.18
C LEU A 307 -11.40 5.53 8.34
N PHE A 308 -10.53 4.64 7.86
CA PHE A 308 -10.97 3.48 7.08
C PHE A 308 -11.82 2.51 7.89
N LEU A 309 -11.52 2.30 9.18
CA LEU A 309 -12.41 1.56 10.06
C LEU A 309 -13.80 2.22 10.14
N ASN A 310 -13.85 3.54 10.18
CA ASN A 310 -15.11 4.29 10.17
C ASN A 310 -15.83 4.20 8.81
N ILE A 311 -15.13 4.33 7.68
CA ILE A 311 -15.70 4.18 6.33
C ILE A 311 -16.35 2.80 6.18
N MET A 312 -15.64 1.73 6.56
CA MET A 312 -16.20 0.38 6.56
C MET A 312 -17.52 0.34 7.35
N ARG A 313 -17.53 0.81 8.60
CA ARG A 313 -18.74 0.85 9.45
C ARG A 313 -19.89 1.65 8.86
N LYS A 314 -19.62 2.85 8.35
CA LYS A 314 -20.63 3.74 7.77
C LYS A 314 -21.23 3.08 6.53
N THR A 315 -20.41 2.51 5.65
CA THR A 315 -20.92 1.79 4.47
C THR A 315 -21.66 0.50 4.83
N ASP A 316 -21.24 -0.21 5.88
CA ASP A 316 -21.94 -1.39 6.43
C ASP A 316 -23.36 -1.02 6.94
N GLN A 317 -23.54 0.24 7.37
CA GLN A 317 -24.82 0.82 7.80
C GLN A 317 -25.63 1.47 6.66
N GLY A 318 -25.13 1.41 5.42
CA GLY A 318 -25.76 2.06 4.26
C GLY A 318 -25.53 3.58 4.16
N ILE A 319 -24.62 4.14 4.97
CA ILE A 319 -24.23 5.55 4.91
C ILE A 319 -23.20 5.72 3.79
N ASN A 320 -23.71 5.99 2.59
CA ASN A 320 -22.94 6.05 1.35
C ASN A 320 -22.41 7.44 1.00
N ASP A 321 -22.81 8.48 1.74
CA ASP A 321 -22.35 9.85 1.52
C ASP A 321 -20.95 10.06 2.13
N PRO A 322 -19.92 10.35 1.31
CA PRO A 322 -18.55 10.52 1.78
C PRO A 322 -18.37 11.69 2.74
N ASN A 323 -19.27 12.67 2.76
CA ASN A 323 -19.20 13.79 3.71
C ASN A 323 -19.46 13.36 5.16
N GLN A 324 -20.03 12.18 5.38
CA GLN A 324 -20.36 11.65 6.71
C GLN A 324 -19.30 10.69 7.26
N TRP A 325 -18.28 10.33 6.47
CA TRP A 325 -17.23 9.40 6.89
C TRP A 325 -16.11 10.01 7.76
N PRO A 326 -15.72 11.29 7.60
CA PRO A 326 -14.70 11.93 8.44
C PRO A 326 -15.11 12.10 9.91
N ASP A 327 -16.40 11.93 10.24
CA ASP A 327 -16.90 11.94 11.62
C ASP A 327 -16.50 10.66 12.36
N VAL A 328 -15.23 10.64 12.79
CA VAL A 328 -14.61 9.53 13.51
C VAL A 328 -14.80 9.75 15.02
N GLY A 329 -15.73 9.02 15.61
CA GLY A 329 -15.95 9.05 17.05
C GLY A 329 -14.77 8.50 17.86
N PRO A 330 -14.59 8.94 19.13
CA PRO A 330 -13.47 8.54 19.99
C PRO A 330 -13.38 7.04 20.20
N ILE A 331 -14.53 6.36 20.25
CA ILE A 331 -14.62 4.89 20.41
C ILE A 331 -13.93 4.17 19.24
N THR A 332 -14.07 4.67 18.01
CA THR A 332 -13.44 4.06 16.82
C THR A 332 -11.92 4.17 16.90
N ALA A 333 -11.38 5.32 17.33
CA ALA A 333 -9.95 5.51 17.54
C ALA A 333 -9.38 4.61 18.64
N VAL A 334 -10.07 4.53 19.78
CA VAL A 334 -9.69 3.66 20.91
C VAL A 334 -9.71 2.19 20.50
N GLU A 335 -10.77 1.74 19.81
CA GLU A 335 -10.85 0.38 19.33
C GLU A 335 -9.71 0.05 18.36
N TRP A 336 -9.47 0.93 17.39
CA TRP A 336 -8.41 0.74 16.42
C TRP A 336 -7.05 0.59 17.13
N HIS A 337 -6.74 1.51 18.04
CA HIS A 337 -5.51 1.49 18.84
C HIS A 337 -5.34 0.18 19.62
N LEU A 338 -6.38 -0.27 20.34
CA LEU A 338 -6.31 -1.49 21.15
C LEU A 338 -6.14 -2.74 20.29
N ARG A 339 -6.83 -2.84 19.15
CA ARG A 339 -6.72 -3.99 18.24
C ARG A 339 -5.36 -4.00 17.55
N MET A 340 -4.85 -2.85 17.11
CA MET A 340 -3.49 -2.70 16.58
C MET A 340 -2.43 -3.18 17.60
N LEU A 341 -2.52 -2.74 18.86
CA LEU A 341 -1.60 -3.17 19.91
C LEU A 341 -1.68 -4.67 20.18
N ALA A 342 -2.89 -5.23 20.24
CA ALA A 342 -3.08 -6.67 20.44
C ALA A 342 -2.41 -7.47 19.31
N THR A 343 -2.59 -7.03 18.06
CA THR A 343 -1.99 -7.65 16.88
C THR A 343 -0.46 -7.59 16.90
N LEU A 344 0.15 -6.41 17.08
CA LEU A 344 1.62 -6.30 17.02
C LEU A 344 2.31 -7.01 18.19
N ASN A 345 1.71 -6.96 19.39
CA ASN A 345 2.21 -7.73 20.52
C ASN A 345 2.08 -9.24 20.31
N ALA A 346 0.97 -9.71 19.74
CA ALA A 346 0.82 -11.12 19.40
C ALA A 346 1.86 -11.57 18.36
N ASN A 347 2.05 -10.82 17.27
CA ASN A 347 3.04 -11.14 16.24
C ASN A 347 4.45 -11.25 16.83
N ALA A 348 4.87 -10.25 17.61
CA ALA A 348 6.20 -10.22 18.21
C ALA A 348 6.42 -11.28 19.30
N LEU A 349 5.36 -11.69 20.00
CA LEU A 349 5.39 -12.77 20.99
C LEU A 349 5.49 -14.13 20.31
N ILE A 350 4.73 -14.33 19.23
CA ILE A 350 4.63 -15.60 18.50
C ILE A 350 5.88 -15.85 17.64
N ASN A 351 6.41 -14.80 17.01
CA ASN A 351 7.45 -14.88 16.01
C ASN A 351 8.63 -13.98 16.36
N ASN A 352 9.76 -14.58 16.70
CA ASN A 352 10.97 -13.84 17.11
C ASN A 352 11.58 -12.99 15.98
N ASN A 353 11.25 -13.27 14.72
CA ASN A 353 11.66 -12.52 13.53
C ASN A 353 10.74 -11.34 13.21
N SER A 354 9.68 -11.12 14.00
CA SER A 354 8.77 -9.98 13.89
C SER A 354 9.10 -8.91 14.93
N LYS A 355 9.14 -7.64 14.52
CA LYS A 355 9.42 -6.48 15.39
C LYS A 355 8.55 -5.29 15.01
N TYR A 356 8.29 -4.39 15.95
CA TYR A 356 7.52 -3.18 15.69
C TYR A 356 8.15 -1.88 16.21
N TYR A 357 7.76 -0.78 15.59
CA TYR A 357 8.00 0.59 16.03
C TYR A 357 6.67 1.33 16.07
N ILE A 358 6.22 1.70 17.27
CA ILE A 358 4.96 2.43 17.47
C ILE A 358 5.27 3.84 17.93
N SER A 359 5.10 4.82 17.05
CA SER A 359 5.30 6.25 17.34
C SER A 359 4.10 6.88 18.04
N ALA A 360 4.31 8.02 18.68
CA ALA A 360 3.25 8.84 19.26
C ALA A 360 2.55 9.70 18.20
N GLY A 361 1.31 10.09 18.48
CA GLY A 361 0.53 11.03 17.66
C GLY A 361 -0.44 10.35 16.70
N THR A 362 -0.85 11.07 15.66
CA THR A 362 -1.95 10.70 14.76
C THR A 362 -1.60 10.68 13.27
N TYR A 363 -0.34 10.98 12.90
CA TYR A 363 0.07 10.96 11.49
C TYR A 363 -0.01 9.54 10.93
N HIS A 364 -0.17 9.41 9.61
CA HIS A 364 -0.38 8.13 8.96
C HIS A 364 0.93 7.44 8.56
N VAL A 365 1.68 8.03 7.61
CA VAL A 365 2.87 7.42 7.00
C VAL A 365 4.14 7.92 7.67
N GLY A 366 5.03 7.01 8.07
CA GLY A 366 6.32 7.34 8.71
C GLY A 366 7.53 7.23 7.78
N LEU A 367 7.41 6.53 6.65
CA LEU A 367 8.53 6.28 5.73
C LEU A 367 8.67 7.30 4.60
N LEU A 368 7.61 8.01 4.23
CA LEU A 368 7.61 9.03 3.19
C LEU A 368 7.24 10.38 3.80
N ASP A 369 7.60 11.45 3.11
CA ASP A 369 7.15 12.82 3.41
C ASP A 369 5.73 13.06 2.85
N ALA A 370 4.89 12.03 2.92
CA ALA A 370 3.47 12.07 2.60
C ALA A 370 2.69 12.37 3.89
N PHE A 371 1.76 13.33 3.84
CA PHE A 371 0.95 13.81 4.98
C PHE A 371 1.72 14.56 6.08
N ALA A 372 2.97 14.20 6.38
CA ALA A 372 3.81 14.88 7.36
C ALA A 372 5.29 14.87 6.92
N PRO A 373 5.91 16.03 6.62
CA PRO A 373 7.27 16.08 6.11
C PRO A 373 8.31 15.81 7.20
N GLY A 374 9.36 15.07 6.87
CA GLY A 374 10.56 14.86 7.69
C GLY A 374 10.43 13.78 8.76
N VAL A 375 9.24 13.18 8.93
CA VAL A 375 8.94 12.22 10.01
C VAL A 375 9.96 11.09 10.08
N PHE A 376 10.35 10.51 8.94
CA PHE A 376 11.32 9.42 8.89
C PHE A 376 12.64 9.75 9.63
N TYR A 377 13.07 11.01 9.56
CA TYR A 377 14.33 11.47 10.14
C TYR A 377 14.19 12.09 11.54
N THR A 378 13.02 12.58 11.90
CA THR A 378 12.80 13.35 13.14
C THR A 378 12.04 12.58 14.22
N GLU A 379 11.21 11.61 13.84
CA GLU A 379 10.43 10.79 14.77
C GLU A 379 11.33 9.97 15.68
N LYS A 380 11.14 10.09 16.99
CA LYS A 380 11.93 9.38 18.02
C LYS A 380 11.16 9.09 19.30
N SER A 381 9.84 9.23 19.29
CA SER A 381 9.02 9.08 20.50
C SER A 381 9.03 7.66 21.06
N ALA A 382 9.33 6.66 20.22
CA ALA A 382 9.47 5.27 20.64
C ALA A 382 10.88 4.99 21.19
N GLY A 383 11.02 5.10 22.52
CA GLY A 383 12.26 4.76 23.25
C GLY A 383 13.46 5.65 22.93
N ASP A 384 13.23 6.91 22.53
CA ASP A 384 14.27 7.89 22.14
C ASP A 384 15.18 7.42 20.99
N ILE A 385 14.72 6.47 20.16
CA ILE A 385 15.42 6.01 18.97
C ILE A 385 14.75 6.58 17.74
N TYR A 386 15.53 7.25 16.88
CA TYR A 386 15.02 7.76 15.61
C TYR A 386 14.49 6.63 14.72
N LEU A 387 13.37 6.87 14.04
CA LEU A 387 12.77 5.91 13.12
C LEU A 387 13.77 5.44 12.05
N LYS A 388 14.51 6.38 11.43
CA LYS A 388 15.60 6.04 10.48
C LYS A 388 16.65 5.08 11.07
N ASP A 389 16.99 5.23 12.35
CA ASP A 389 18.02 4.42 12.99
C ASP A 389 17.48 3.03 13.30
N TRP A 390 16.21 2.92 13.69
CA TRP A 390 15.53 1.64 13.86
C TRP A 390 15.41 0.88 12.53
N VAL A 391 15.04 1.57 11.44
CA VAL A 391 15.05 1.00 10.09
C VAL A 391 16.46 0.59 9.67
N ASN A 392 17.48 1.36 10.01
CA ASN A 392 18.87 0.96 9.77
C ASN A 392 19.21 -0.38 10.49
N ARG A 393 18.69 -0.64 11.70
CA ARG A 393 18.90 -1.94 12.41
C ARG A 393 18.20 -3.13 11.74
N LEU A 394 17.14 -2.87 10.97
CA LEU A 394 16.50 -3.92 10.17
C LEU A 394 17.44 -4.38 9.06
N VAL A 395 18.00 -3.42 8.33
CA VAL A 395 18.80 -3.70 7.12
C VAL A 395 20.27 -3.94 7.41
N ALA A 396 20.85 -3.31 8.43
CA ALA A 396 22.21 -3.54 8.88
C ALA A 396 22.26 -4.78 9.78
N ASN A 397 23.28 -5.63 9.59
CA ASN A 397 23.53 -6.77 10.47
C ASN A 397 24.42 -6.34 11.65
N ASP A 398 24.03 -5.27 12.34
CA ASP A 398 24.77 -4.75 13.49
C ASP A 398 24.35 -5.45 14.78
N LYS A 399 25.22 -6.33 15.29
CA LYS A 399 24.97 -7.06 16.54
C LYS A 399 24.98 -6.16 17.78
N LYS A 400 25.59 -4.97 17.70
CA LYS A 400 25.64 -4.01 18.81
C LYS A 400 24.29 -3.32 19.02
N TYR A 401 23.55 -3.09 17.93
CA TYR A 401 22.26 -2.43 17.95
C TYR A 401 21.18 -3.33 17.33
N PRO A 402 20.69 -4.34 18.08
CA PRO A 402 19.68 -5.25 17.56
C PRO A 402 18.36 -4.53 17.25
N LEU A 403 17.62 -5.06 16.28
CA LEU A 403 16.24 -4.67 16.03
C LEU A 403 15.36 -5.15 17.20
N VAL A 404 14.71 -4.22 17.88
CA VAL A 404 13.90 -4.47 19.09
C VAL A 404 12.51 -3.85 18.93
N ASN A 405 11.54 -4.33 19.71
CA ASN A 405 10.23 -3.69 19.76
C ASN A 405 10.36 -2.33 20.46
N LEU A 406 9.83 -1.28 19.86
CA LEU A 406 9.79 0.06 20.44
C LEU A 406 8.37 0.60 20.37
N MET A 407 7.95 1.28 21.44
CA MET A 407 6.68 1.99 21.51
C MET A 407 6.89 3.30 22.29
N CYS A 408 6.14 4.32 21.91
CA CYS A 408 5.97 5.56 22.67
C CYS A 408 5.52 5.30 24.12
N SER A 409 5.82 6.24 25.01
CA SER A 409 5.43 6.15 26.42
C SER A 409 4.12 6.88 26.72
N GLY A 410 3.53 6.59 27.89
CA GLY A 410 2.31 7.25 28.37
C GLY A 410 1.11 6.98 27.47
N THR A 411 0.37 8.04 27.12
CA THR A 411 -0.79 7.95 26.22
C THR A 411 -0.42 7.92 24.74
N CYS A 412 0.87 7.95 24.41
CA CYS A 412 1.35 8.02 23.04
C CYS A 412 0.76 9.19 22.24
N GLY A 413 0.48 10.32 22.90
CA GLY A 413 -0.13 11.48 22.24
C GLY A 413 -1.57 11.22 21.78
N ALA A 414 -2.36 10.52 22.61
CA ALA A 414 -3.78 10.33 22.35
C ALA A 414 -4.49 11.65 22.02
N PRO A 415 -5.30 11.69 20.95
CA PRO A 415 -6.05 12.89 20.61
C PRO A 415 -7.07 13.19 21.72
N PRO A 416 -7.45 14.47 21.90
CA PRO A 416 -8.46 14.83 22.88
C PRO A 416 -9.80 14.20 22.50
N PHE A 417 -10.24 13.21 23.27
CA PHE A 417 -11.57 12.63 23.17
C PHE A 417 -12.52 13.52 24.00
N HIS A 418 -13.14 14.51 23.34
CA HIS A 418 -14.15 15.38 23.95
C HIS A 418 -15.56 14.88 23.70
#